data_AF-A0A1B6LCV9-F1
#
_entry.id   AF-A0A1B6LCV9-F1
#
_cell.length_a   1.000
_cell.length_b   1.000
_cell.length_c   1.000
_cell.angle_alpha   90.00
_cell.angle_beta   90.00
_cell.angle_gamma   90.00
#
_symmetry.space_group_name_H-M   'P 1'
#
loop_
_entity.id
_entity.type
_entity.pdbx_description
1 polymer ?
#
loop_
_entity_poly.entity_id
_entity_poly.type
_entity_poly.pdbx_seq_one_letter_code
_entity_poly.pdbx_strand_id
1 'polypeptide(L)'
;RSGAVKLKRRVQMYQWVELHRQPTSWWGVKVDDGPLVSYSTTWKDRLVDSSVFLRSFGHANPKSFPVESGVTVSDVVRVGPHTLSRELKEHFNAFTLLTSDQRPDRRDIKMHSGLYYHSFDVWSPEVGDTRVQLSYAGAADDWVTILARQVGTTLQPFYVENKDLTAIFE
;
A
#
# COMPACT_ATOMS: atom_id res chain seq x y z
N ARG A 1 5.27 -3.06 -23.47
CA ARG A 1 4.75 -3.24 -22.09
C ARG A 1 5.83 -3.98 -21.33
N SER A 2 6.59 -3.30 -20.48
CA SER A 2 7.51 -3.96 -19.54
C SER A 2 6.67 -4.57 -18.40
N GLY A 3 6.96 -5.82 -18.03
CA GLY A 3 6.32 -6.52 -16.92
C GLY A 3 7.06 -6.27 -15.59
N ALA A 4 6.57 -6.86 -14.51
CA ALA A 4 7.28 -6.89 -13.23
C ALA A 4 6.98 -8.19 -12.47
N VAL A 5 7.78 -8.55 -11.46
CA VAL A 5 7.53 -9.73 -10.61
C VAL A 5 6.32 -9.51 -9.71
N LYS A 6 6.21 -8.32 -9.09
CA LYS A 6 5.06 -7.95 -8.26
C LYS A 6 4.52 -6.58 -8.65
N LEU A 7 3.20 -6.43 -8.58
CA LEU A 7 2.50 -5.15 -8.59
C LEU A 7 1.78 -4.98 -7.25
N LYS A 8 2.06 -3.90 -6.54
CA LYS A 8 1.41 -3.53 -5.29
C LYS A 8 0.48 -2.36 -5.51
N ARG A 9 -0.76 -2.52 -5.04
CA ARG A 9 -1.79 -1.50 -4.98
C ARG A 9 -1.98 -1.09 -3.54
N ARG A 10 -1.67 0.17 -3.21
CA ARG A 10 -2.01 0.78 -1.93
C ARG A 10 -3.23 1.68 -2.12
N VAL A 11 -4.33 1.33 -1.46
CA VAL A 11 -5.57 2.10 -1.46
C VAL A 11 -5.68 2.85 -0.15
N GLN A 12 -6.06 4.12 -0.23
CA GLN A 12 -6.43 4.93 0.93
C GLN A 12 -7.80 5.55 0.70
N MET A 13 -8.54 5.74 1.79
CA MET A 13 -9.82 6.44 1.79
C MET A 13 -9.74 7.67 2.69
N TYR A 14 -10.32 8.77 2.23
CA TYR A 14 -10.45 9.98 3.02
C TYR A 14 -11.54 9.78 4.06
N GLN A 15 -11.17 9.87 5.34
CA GLN A 15 -12.02 9.48 6.46
C GLN A 15 -11.82 10.43 7.63
N TRP A 16 -12.83 10.57 8.47
CA TRP A 16 -12.72 11.17 9.79
C TRP A 16 -11.81 10.34 10.69
N VAL A 17 -10.99 11.03 11.49
CA VAL A 17 -10.22 10.48 12.59
C VAL A 17 -10.44 11.30 13.86
N GLU A 18 -10.58 10.60 14.98
CA GLU A 18 -10.63 11.18 16.30
C GLU A 18 -9.22 11.28 16.89
N LEU A 19 -8.79 12.49 17.21
CA LEU A 19 -7.47 12.80 17.75
C LEU A 19 -7.58 13.12 19.23
N HIS A 20 -6.90 12.31 20.04
CA HIS A 20 -6.78 12.52 21.48
C HIS A 20 -5.51 13.31 21.77
N ARG A 21 -5.65 14.52 22.33
CA ARG A 21 -4.48 15.26 22.84
C ARG A 21 -4.22 14.86 24.28
N GLN A 22 -2.95 14.61 24.60
CA GLN A 22 -2.54 14.50 26.00
C GLN A 22 -2.62 15.89 26.65
N PRO A 23 -3.11 16.00 27.90
CA PRO A 23 -3.06 17.26 28.63
C PRO A 23 -1.61 17.72 28.72
N THR A 24 -1.33 18.94 28.27
CA THR A 24 0.01 19.53 28.37
C THR A 24 0.13 20.14 29.75
N SER A 25 1.04 19.66 30.60
CA SER A 25 1.32 20.31 31.88
C SER A 25 2.22 21.53 31.65
N TRP A 26 1.69 22.73 31.86
CA TRP A 26 2.49 23.94 31.95
C TRP A 26 2.64 24.31 33.43
N TRP A 27 3.88 24.48 33.90
CA TRP A 27 4.21 24.93 35.27
C TRP A 27 3.75 24.02 36.43
N GLY A 28 3.58 22.71 36.20
CA GLY A 28 3.26 21.75 37.26
C GLY A 28 1.81 21.79 37.76
N VAL A 29 0.96 22.65 37.20
CA VAL A 29 -0.48 22.67 37.46
C VAL A 29 -1.17 21.73 36.47
N LYS A 30 -1.77 20.66 36.98
CA LYS A 30 -2.72 19.86 36.21
C LYS A 30 -4.02 20.67 36.13
N VAL A 31 -4.30 21.27 34.99
CA VAL A 31 -5.64 21.79 34.70
C VAL A 31 -6.48 20.57 34.33
N ASP A 32 -7.51 20.29 35.13
CA ASP A 32 -8.43 19.17 34.95
C ASP A 32 -9.47 19.51 33.86
N ASP A 33 -8.97 19.89 32.69
CA ASP A 33 -9.77 20.00 31.48
C ASP A 33 -9.84 18.60 30.89
N GLY A 34 -11.04 18.00 30.85
CA GLY A 34 -11.26 16.64 30.36
C GLY A 34 -10.61 16.36 28.99
N PRO A 35 -10.57 15.10 28.53
CA PRO A 35 -9.81 14.71 27.33
C PRO A 35 -10.15 15.62 26.14
N LEU A 36 -9.14 16.37 25.68
CA LEU A 36 -9.26 17.25 24.52
C LEU A 36 -9.30 16.39 23.26
N VAL A 37 -10.52 16.08 22.83
CA VAL A 37 -10.80 15.35 21.59
C VAL A 37 -11.03 16.35 20.46
N SER A 38 -10.36 16.11 19.32
CA SER A 38 -10.56 16.87 18.08
C SER A 38 -10.78 15.92 16.91
N TYR A 39 -11.44 16.40 15.86
CA TYR A 39 -11.74 15.60 14.66
C TYR A 39 -11.04 16.22 13.46
N SER A 40 -10.52 15.38 12.60
CA SER A 40 -9.95 15.81 11.33
C SER A 40 -10.21 14.76 10.26
N THR A 41 -10.18 15.16 8.99
CA THR A 41 -10.26 14.23 7.87
C THR A 41 -8.87 13.97 7.30
N THR A 42 -8.56 12.71 7.02
CA THR A 42 -7.26 12.32 6.46
C THR A 42 -7.35 11.03 5.65
N TRP A 43 -6.35 10.81 4.81
CA TRP A 43 -6.22 9.60 4.01
C TRP A 43 -5.72 8.44 4.87
N LYS A 44 -6.55 7.42 5.07
CA LYS A 44 -6.21 6.21 5.84
C LYS A 44 -6.24 4.98 4.94
N ASP A 45 -5.29 4.08 5.15
CA ASP A 45 -5.18 2.79 4.42
C ASP A 45 -6.01 1.67 5.07
N ARG A 46 -6.73 1.97 6.15
CA ARG A 46 -7.65 1.08 6.84
C ARG A 46 -8.92 1.84 7.21
N LEU A 47 -10.00 1.09 7.46
CA LEU A 47 -11.25 1.67 7.95
C LEU A 47 -11.04 2.24 9.34
N VAL A 48 -11.54 3.46 9.55
CA VAL A 48 -11.61 4.07 10.87
C VAL A 48 -13.05 3.92 11.34
N ASP A 49 -13.25 3.11 12.37
CA ASP A 49 -14.60 2.89 12.88
C ASP A 49 -15.11 4.13 13.61
N SER A 50 -15.94 4.91 12.95
CA SER A 50 -16.50 6.14 13.52
C SER A 50 -17.61 5.90 14.54
N SER A 51 -18.10 4.66 14.73
CA SER A 51 -19.11 4.38 15.77
C SER A 51 -18.54 4.44 17.18
N VAL A 52 -17.22 4.33 17.34
CA VAL A 52 -16.56 4.43 18.64
C VAL A 52 -16.09 5.85 18.99
N PHE A 53 -16.35 6.83 18.11
CA PHE A 53 -16.01 8.22 18.39
C PHE A 53 -16.86 8.76 19.54
N LEU A 54 -16.26 9.60 20.38
CA LEU A 54 -16.91 10.33 21.47
C LEU A 54 -18.09 11.16 20.95
N ARG A 55 -17.95 11.75 19.76
CA ARG A 55 -19.02 12.47 19.04
C ARG A 55 -19.08 12.02 17.58
N SER A 56 -19.79 10.92 17.35
CA SER A 56 -19.96 10.33 16.01
C SER A 56 -20.89 11.12 15.07
N PHE A 57 -21.85 11.89 15.62
CA PHE A 57 -22.74 12.73 14.82
C PHE A 57 -21.94 13.78 14.02
N GLY A 58 -22.13 13.79 12.69
CA GLY A 58 -21.35 14.63 11.76
C GLY A 58 -19.99 14.05 11.33
N HIS A 59 -19.57 12.92 11.89
CA HIS A 59 -18.26 12.30 11.63
C HIS A 59 -18.37 10.85 11.13
N ALA A 60 -19.44 10.54 10.38
CA ALA A 60 -19.67 9.19 9.87
C ALA A 60 -18.66 8.82 8.77
N ASN A 61 -18.03 7.65 8.91
CA ASN A 61 -17.19 7.04 7.88
C ASN A 61 -17.90 5.89 7.17
N PRO A 62 -17.52 5.59 5.92
CA PRO A 62 -17.94 4.35 5.25
C PRO A 62 -17.55 3.11 6.05
N LYS A 63 -18.31 2.02 5.85
CA LYS A 63 -18.10 0.74 6.55
C LYS A 63 -17.29 -0.28 5.73
N SER A 64 -16.93 0.05 4.49
CA SER A 64 -16.13 -0.80 3.60
C SER A 64 -15.31 0.04 2.63
N PHE A 65 -14.23 -0.55 2.12
CA PHE A 65 -13.50 0.01 0.98
C PHE A 65 -14.16 -0.46 -0.33
N PRO A 66 -14.28 0.40 -1.36
CA PRO A 66 -14.74 -0.02 -2.67
C PRO A 66 -13.70 -0.89 -3.41
N VAL A 67 -12.43 -0.77 -3.03
CA VAL A 67 -11.32 -1.57 -3.55
C VAL A 67 -10.28 -1.80 -2.46
N GLU A 68 -9.77 -3.02 -2.34
CA GLU A 68 -8.80 -3.37 -1.32
C GLU A 68 -7.36 -3.09 -1.77
N SER A 69 -6.48 -2.84 -0.80
CA SER A 69 -5.04 -2.89 -1.05
C SER A 69 -4.61 -4.33 -1.32
N GLY A 70 -3.55 -4.54 -2.09
CA GLY A 70 -3.08 -5.89 -2.40
C GLY A 70 -1.78 -5.93 -3.16
N VAL A 71 -1.20 -7.12 -3.25
CA VAL A 71 -0.04 -7.41 -4.09
C VAL A 71 -0.42 -8.53 -5.04
N THR A 72 -0.28 -8.26 -6.34
CA THR A 72 -0.41 -9.25 -7.40
C THR A 72 1.00 -9.73 -7.77
N VAL A 73 1.21 -11.03 -7.78
CA VAL A 73 2.47 -11.67 -8.19
C VAL A 73 2.27 -12.24 -9.58
N SER A 74 3.23 -12.02 -10.48
CA SER A 74 3.18 -12.56 -11.83
C SER A 74 3.21 -14.10 -11.80
N ASP A 75 2.35 -14.73 -12.59
CA ASP A 75 2.24 -16.20 -12.67
C ASP A 75 3.57 -16.81 -13.13
N VAL A 76 4.12 -16.26 -14.20
CA VAL A 76 5.39 -16.69 -14.80
C VAL A 76 6.39 -15.54 -14.78
N VAL A 77 7.52 -15.77 -14.11
CA VAL A 77 8.68 -14.87 -14.11
C VAL A 77 9.85 -15.63 -14.67
N ARG A 78 10.53 -15.05 -15.67
CA ARG A 78 11.68 -15.64 -16.32
C ARG A 78 12.94 -14.83 -16.05
N VAL A 79 14.04 -15.55 -15.82
CA VAL A 79 15.40 -15.02 -15.75
C VAL A 79 16.23 -15.84 -16.71
N GLY A 80 16.55 -15.26 -17.88
CA GLY A 80 17.12 -15.99 -19.00
C GLY A 80 16.25 -17.21 -19.37
N PRO A 81 16.81 -18.43 -19.45
CA PRO A 81 16.06 -19.64 -19.80
C PRO A 81 15.27 -20.24 -18.63
N HIS A 82 15.39 -19.70 -17.41
CA HIS A 82 14.82 -20.28 -16.20
C HIS A 82 13.52 -19.59 -15.76
N THR A 83 12.66 -20.32 -15.06
CA THR A 83 11.47 -19.78 -14.38
C THR A 83 11.64 -19.74 -12.88
N LEU A 84 11.09 -18.73 -12.20
CA LEU A 84 11.14 -18.65 -10.74
C LEU A 84 9.94 -19.36 -10.09
N SER A 85 10.20 -20.12 -9.03
CA SER A 85 9.14 -20.66 -8.17
C SER A 85 8.38 -19.55 -7.42
N ARG A 86 7.26 -19.91 -6.78
CA ARG A 86 6.46 -18.94 -6.01
C ARG A 86 7.27 -18.34 -4.85
N GLU A 87 7.98 -19.20 -4.14
CA GLU A 87 8.79 -18.89 -2.98
C GLU A 87 9.91 -17.90 -3.35
N LEU A 88 10.62 -18.11 -4.46
CA LEU A 88 11.62 -17.16 -4.95
C LEU A 88 11.01 -15.79 -5.26
N LYS A 89 9.81 -15.76 -5.86
CA LYS A 89 9.10 -14.50 -6.14
C LYS A 89 8.81 -13.74 -4.85
N GLU A 90 8.70 -14.37 -3.69
CA GLU A 90 8.45 -13.69 -2.41
C GLU A 90 9.63 -12.82 -1.95
N HIS A 91 10.85 -13.07 -2.41
CA HIS A 91 12.03 -12.27 -2.06
C HIS A 91 12.08 -10.89 -2.74
N PHE A 92 11.30 -10.66 -3.80
CA PHE A 92 11.19 -9.35 -4.46
C PHE A 92 10.41 -8.37 -3.59
N ASN A 93 11.11 -7.59 -2.78
CA ASN A 93 10.51 -6.70 -1.78
C ASN A 93 10.94 -5.24 -1.94
N ALA A 94 11.86 -4.93 -2.86
CA ALA A 94 12.20 -3.57 -3.22
C ALA A 94 11.11 -3.01 -4.16
N PHE A 95 10.15 -2.30 -3.58
CA PHE A 95 9.08 -1.68 -4.35
C PHE A 95 9.47 -0.27 -4.84
N THR A 96 9.46 -0.09 -6.16
CA THR A 96 9.59 1.21 -6.81
C THR A 96 8.21 1.79 -7.13
N LEU A 97 8.03 3.09 -6.88
CA LEU A 97 6.77 3.78 -7.17
C LEU A 97 6.50 3.79 -8.68
N LEU A 98 5.32 3.31 -9.07
CA LEU A 98 4.87 3.42 -10.45
C LEU A 98 4.31 4.82 -10.67
N THR A 99 5.09 5.67 -11.32
CA THR A 99 4.60 6.93 -11.87
C THR A 99 4.20 6.68 -13.32
N SER A 100 2.99 7.09 -13.68
CA SER A 100 2.46 6.95 -15.04
C SER A 100 1.94 8.31 -15.45
N ASP A 101 2.23 8.72 -16.67
CA ASP A 101 1.61 9.88 -17.32
C ASP A 101 0.38 9.46 -18.15
N GLN A 102 0.11 8.15 -18.25
CA GLN A 102 -1.05 7.63 -18.95
C GLN A 102 -2.31 7.77 -18.09
N ARG A 103 -3.18 8.68 -18.52
CA ARG A 103 -4.48 8.87 -17.89
C ARG A 103 -5.36 7.63 -18.09
N PRO A 104 -6.14 7.22 -17.07
CA PRO A 104 -7.16 6.20 -17.23
C PRO A 104 -8.21 6.61 -18.27
N ASP A 105 -8.73 5.65 -19.03
CA ASP A 105 -9.86 5.87 -19.95
C ASP A 105 -11.16 6.24 -19.19
N ARG A 106 -11.23 5.82 -17.92
CA ARG A 106 -12.33 6.11 -17.00
C ARG A 106 -12.32 7.58 -16.57
N ARG A 107 -13.32 8.34 -17.00
CA ARG A 107 -13.46 9.79 -16.75
C ARG A 107 -13.70 10.15 -15.28
N ASP A 108 -14.21 9.22 -14.48
CA ASP A 108 -14.43 9.37 -13.05
C ASP A 108 -13.13 9.23 -12.23
N ILE A 109 -12.03 8.80 -12.85
CA ILE A 109 -10.73 8.69 -12.22
C ILE A 109 -9.84 9.86 -12.63
N LYS A 110 -9.38 10.61 -11.63
CA LYS A 110 -8.43 11.72 -11.81
C LYS A 110 -7.02 11.25 -11.50
N MET A 111 -6.04 11.72 -12.26
CA MET A 111 -4.63 11.46 -11.98
C MET A 111 -3.96 12.75 -11.52
N HIS A 112 -3.28 12.69 -10.37
CA HIS A 112 -2.50 13.81 -9.84
C HIS A 112 -1.30 13.28 -9.07
N SER A 113 -0.09 13.78 -9.36
CA SER A 113 1.15 13.42 -8.65
C SER A 113 1.39 11.90 -8.52
N GLY A 114 1.14 11.14 -9.60
CA GLY A 114 1.33 9.68 -9.63
C GLY A 114 0.28 8.87 -8.86
N LEU A 115 -0.76 9.50 -8.34
CA LEU A 115 -1.89 8.86 -7.66
C LEU A 115 -3.14 8.92 -8.54
N TYR A 116 -3.97 7.88 -8.42
CA TYR A 116 -5.27 7.79 -9.07
C TYR A 116 -6.36 8.04 -8.03
N TYR A 117 -7.23 9.01 -8.27
CA TYR A 117 -8.28 9.44 -7.37
C TYR A 117 -9.64 9.10 -7.94
N HIS A 118 -10.49 8.45 -7.14
CA HIS A 118 -11.92 8.42 -7.34
C HIS A 118 -12.53 9.42 -6.35
N SER A 119 -12.70 10.64 -6.85
CA SER A 119 -13.10 11.84 -6.10
C SER A 119 -13.68 12.87 -7.08
N PHE A 120 -14.61 13.71 -6.60
CA PHE A 120 -15.13 14.82 -7.39
C PHE A 120 -14.12 15.97 -7.53
N ASP A 121 -13.38 16.32 -6.47
CA ASP A 121 -12.30 17.32 -6.50
C ASP A 121 -11.10 16.85 -5.66
N VAL A 122 -9.94 16.72 -6.32
CA VAL A 122 -8.70 16.26 -5.67
C VAL A 122 -8.19 17.27 -4.63
N TRP A 123 -8.53 18.55 -4.78
CA TRP A 123 -8.12 19.62 -3.86
C TRP A 123 -9.06 19.80 -2.67
N SER A 124 -10.29 19.28 -2.79
CA SER A 124 -11.31 19.30 -1.73
C SER A 124 -11.93 17.91 -1.57
N PRO A 125 -11.15 16.92 -1.10
CA PRO A 125 -11.63 15.55 -0.97
C PRO A 125 -12.75 15.42 0.06
N GLU A 126 -13.70 14.54 -0.21
CA GLU A 126 -14.83 14.24 0.66
C GLU A 126 -14.69 12.87 1.32
N VAL A 127 -15.39 12.68 2.45
CA VAL A 127 -15.35 11.40 3.18
C VAL A 127 -15.87 10.29 2.28
N GLY A 128 -15.06 9.24 2.11
CA GLY A 128 -15.34 8.12 1.21
C GLY A 128 -14.63 8.21 -0.14
N ASP A 129 -14.05 9.35 -0.49
CA ASP A 129 -13.14 9.44 -1.64
C ASP A 129 -11.98 8.48 -1.47
N THR A 130 -11.53 7.89 -2.58
CA THR A 130 -10.41 6.94 -2.56
C THR A 130 -9.27 7.40 -3.46
N ARG A 131 -8.05 7.07 -3.05
CA ARG A 131 -6.86 7.23 -3.87
C ARG A 131 -6.04 5.95 -3.90
N VAL A 132 -5.41 5.70 -5.03
CA VAL A 132 -4.62 4.51 -5.30
C VAL A 132 -3.21 4.91 -5.70
N GLN A 133 -2.25 4.31 -5.02
CA GLN A 133 -0.84 4.34 -5.38
C GLN A 133 -0.41 2.96 -5.87
N LEU A 134 0.28 2.92 -7.01
CA LEU A 134 0.82 1.69 -7.57
C LEU A 134 2.34 1.68 -7.37
N SER A 135 2.89 0.52 -7.04
CA SER A 135 4.33 0.28 -7.03
C SER A 135 4.62 -1.11 -7.55
N TYR A 136 5.82 -1.36 -8.06
CA TYR A 136 6.23 -2.66 -8.59
C TYR A 136 7.57 -3.10 -8.00
N ALA A 137 7.86 -4.41 -8.05
CA ALA A 137 9.16 -4.99 -7.67
C ALA A 137 9.63 -5.97 -8.74
N GLY A 138 10.94 -6.02 -8.99
CA GLY A 138 11.59 -6.74 -10.09
C GLY A 138 11.06 -6.34 -11.46
N ALA A 139 11.51 -5.21 -12.03
CA ALA A 139 11.07 -4.81 -13.36
C ALA A 139 11.57 -5.80 -14.43
N ALA A 140 10.83 -5.91 -15.52
CA ALA A 140 11.38 -6.51 -16.72
C ALA A 140 12.61 -5.72 -17.18
N ASP A 141 13.63 -6.43 -17.67
CA ASP A 141 14.90 -5.89 -18.12
C ASP A 141 15.83 -5.36 -17.01
N ASP A 142 15.46 -5.50 -15.74
CA ASP A 142 16.37 -5.29 -14.61
C ASP A 142 17.34 -6.48 -14.43
N TRP A 143 18.54 -6.18 -13.94
CA TRP A 143 19.51 -7.19 -13.54
C TRP A 143 19.17 -7.69 -12.14
N VAL A 144 19.23 -9.01 -11.95
CA VAL A 144 19.04 -9.64 -10.64
C VAL A 144 20.13 -10.68 -10.40
N THR A 145 20.58 -10.78 -9.15
CA THR A 145 21.43 -11.89 -8.70
C THR A 145 20.59 -12.84 -7.85
N ILE A 146 20.55 -14.12 -8.23
CA ILE A 146 19.73 -15.13 -7.56
C ILE A 146 20.61 -16.28 -7.09
N LEU A 147 20.62 -16.54 -5.78
CA LEU A 147 21.18 -17.75 -5.19
C LEU A 147 20.04 -18.74 -4.93
N ALA A 148 19.97 -19.82 -5.72
CA ALA A 148 18.86 -20.77 -5.70
C ALA A 148 19.29 -22.16 -6.17
N ARG A 149 18.46 -23.17 -5.88
CA ARG A 149 18.60 -24.53 -6.42
C ARG A 149 17.89 -24.61 -7.77
N GLN A 150 18.56 -25.14 -8.79
CA GLN A 150 17.91 -25.45 -10.06
C GLN A 150 17.30 -26.87 -10.04
N VAL A 151 16.03 -26.97 -10.43
CA VAL A 151 15.31 -28.23 -10.64
C VAL A 151 14.65 -28.18 -12.02
N GLY A 152 15.23 -28.87 -13.00
CA GLY A 152 14.84 -28.74 -14.41
C GLY A 152 15.09 -27.31 -14.91
N THR A 153 14.04 -26.65 -15.42
CA THR A 153 14.07 -25.24 -15.84
C THR A 153 13.68 -24.26 -14.73
N THR A 154 13.31 -24.75 -13.55
CA THR A 154 12.79 -23.91 -12.46
C THR A 154 13.86 -23.67 -11.41
N LEU A 155 14.05 -22.41 -11.02
CA LEU A 155 14.80 -22.04 -9.84
C LEU A 155 13.87 -22.10 -8.62
N GLN A 156 14.33 -22.77 -7.57
CA GLN A 156 13.62 -23.01 -6.31
C GLN A 156 14.51 -22.62 -5.12
N PRO A 157 13.95 -22.42 -3.92
CA PRO A 157 14.74 -22.13 -2.75
C PRO A 157 15.83 -23.18 -2.47
N PHE A 158 16.97 -22.72 -1.97
CA PHE A 158 18.08 -23.59 -1.56
C PHE A 158 18.18 -23.64 -0.03
N TYR A 159 18.05 -24.84 0.55
CA TYR A 159 18.09 -25.05 1.98
C TYR A 159 19.33 -25.84 2.40
N VAL A 160 19.98 -25.42 3.48
CA VAL A 160 21.05 -26.16 4.17
C VAL A 160 20.70 -26.25 5.65
N GLU A 161 20.69 -27.46 6.22
CA GLU A 161 20.33 -27.70 7.63
C GLU A 161 18.98 -27.04 8.03
N ASN A 162 17.98 -27.11 7.15
CA ASN A 162 16.67 -26.47 7.30
C ASN A 162 16.69 -24.93 7.39
N LYS A 163 17.81 -24.28 7.07
CA LYS A 163 17.90 -22.83 6.89
C LYS A 163 17.76 -22.50 5.42
N ASP A 164 16.89 -21.54 5.12
CA ASP A 164 16.78 -20.97 3.79
C ASP A 164 18.01 -20.11 3.52
N LEU A 165 18.80 -20.49 2.51
CA LEU A 165 19.95 -19.73 2.02
C LEU A 165 19.62 -18.99 0.72
N THR A 166 18.35 -18.95 0.33
CA THR A 166 17.90 -18.23 -0.85
C THR A 166 18.09 -16.73 -0.68
N ALA A 167 18.66 -16.10 -1.71
CA ALA A 167 18.78 -14.65 -1.77
C ALA A 167 18.49 -14.16 -3.18
N ILE A 168 17.80 -13.02 -3.25
CA ILE A 168 17.63 -12.22 -4.47
C ILE A 168 18.14 -10.83 -4.15
N PHE A 169 19.05 -10.35 -4.99
CA PHE A 169 19.57 -8.99 -4.95
C PHE A 169 19.11 -8.26 -6.21
N GLU A 170 18.45 -7.12 -6.00
CA GLU A 170 17.88 -6.21 -7.00
C GLU A 170 18.74 -4.95 -7.10
#